data_AF-A0A229H9E8-F1
#
_entry.id   AF-A0A229H9E8-F1
#
_cell.length_a   1.000
_cell.length_b   1.000
_cell.length_c   1.000
_cell.angle_alpha   90.00
_cell.angle_beta   90.00
_cell.angle_gamma   90.00
#
_symmetry.space_group_name_H-M   'P 1'
#
loop_
_entity.id
_entity.type
_entity.pdbx_description
1 polymer ?
#
loop_
_entity_poly.entity_id
_entity_poly.type
_entity_poly.pdbx_seq_one_letter_code
_entity_poly.pdbx_strand_id
1 'polypeptide(L)'
;MYSFYVFEGSFHQGGGGWEDIEVSHSLPAIQQAAVEYIRLGNWAGARDDFLVRVYQAGQLAMEVDLYPFLQVKVPELTMISFGSGGRPHGGEPEPGSEYEEEMDDYEPGEWIEFYLHNVFQAIVEEEADDIEVTIDWARLALPELKQPVLPDGKGVYVRQIQGNKSAWREAITVDDDVDPDDDLEERFGYGRYLTCGYNSIDL
;
A
#
# COMPACT_ATOMS: atom_id res chain seq x y z
N MET A 1 12.34 20.88 -7.38
CA MET A 1 11.76 19.53 -7.56
C MET A 1 12.60 18.54 -6.80
N TYR A 2 11.98 17.73 -5.95
CA TYR A 2 12.64 16.84 -5.00
C TYR A 2 12.49 15.37 -5.40
N SER A 3 13.32 14.50 -4.82
CA SER A 3 13.19 13.05 -4.92
C SER A 3 12.62 12.48 -3.62
N PHE A 4 11.75 11.48 -3.74
CA PHE A 4 11.04 10.85 -2.62
C PHE A 4 10.43 9.52 -3.05
N TYR A 5 10.02 8.73 -2.06
CA TYR A 5 9.24 7.51 -2.22
C TYR A 5 7.77 7.81 -1.93
N VAL A 6 6.89 7.03 -2.53
CA VAL A 6 5.46 6.99 -2.23
C VAL A 6 5.05 5.55 -2.04
N PHE A 7 4.41 5.25 -0.94
CA PHE A 7 3.63 4.03 -0.75
C PHE A 7 2.16 4.35 -0.94
N GLU A 8 1.44 3.49 -1.66
CA GLU A 8 0.00 3.57 -1.87
C GLU A 8 -0.63 2.22 -1.51
N GLY A 9 -1.61 2.27 -0.59
CA GLY A 9 -2.64 1.24 -0.42
C GLY A 9 -4.01 1.85 -0.76
N SER A 10 -4.62 1.44 -1.87
CA SER A 10 -5.90 2.03 -2.31
C SER A 10 -6.99 0.99 -2.61
N PHE A 11 -8.20 1.27 -2.11
CA PHE A 11 -9.34 0.37 -2.27
C PHE A 11 -10.07 0.57 -3.61
N HIS A 12 -10.08 -0.45 -4.48
CA HIS A 12 -10.71 -0.35 -5.80
C HIS A 12 -12.22 -0.70 -5.78
N GLN A 13 -13.04 0.10 -5.09
CA GLN A 13 -14.50 0.11 -5.32
C GLN A 13 -14.96 1.39 -6.02
N GLY A 14 -14.86 1.40 -7.35
CA GLY A 14 -15.73 2.17 -8.25
C GLY A 14 -15.70 3.70 -8.19
N GLY A 15 -14.95 4.33 -7.29
CA GLY A 15 -15.06 5.78 -7.01
C GLY A 15 -13.76 6.56 -6.78
N GLY A 16 -12.61 5.90 -6.61
CA GLY A 16 -11.32 6.58 -6.37
C GLY A 16 -11.10 7.02 -4.93
N GLY A 17 -11.48 6.17 -3.96
CA GLY A 17 -11.14 6.37 -2.56
C GLY A 17 -9.71 5.89 -2.27
N TRP A 18 -8.96 6.70 -1.53
CA TRP A 18 -7.64 6.37 -0.99
C TRP A 18 -7.82 5.94 0.45
N GLU A 19 -7.07 4.93 0.89
CA GLU A 19 -7.13 4.49 2.29
C GLU A 19 -5.86 4.85 3.03
N ASP A 20 -4.68 4.62 2.43
CA ASP A 20 -3.42 5.02 3.02
C ASP A 20 -2.36 5.40 1.98
N ILE A 21 -1.67 6.51 2.23
CA ILE A 21 -0.63 7.07 1.36
C ILE A 21 0.47 7.62 2.25
N GLU A 22 1.67 7.06 2.12
CA GLU A 22 2.86 7.55 2.78
C GLU A 22 3.82 8.16 1.76
N VAL A 23 4.28 9.37 2.02
CA VAL A 23 5.32 10.04 1.22
C VAL A 23 6.48 10.37 2.12
N SER A 24 7.64 9.80 1.81
CA SER A 24 8.84 10.03 2.60
C SER A 24 10.10 9.98 1.73
N HIS A 25 11.15 10.66 2.17
CA HIS A 25 12.49 10.41 1.64
C HIS A 25 13.16 9.20 2.31
N SER A 26 12.55 8.66 3.37
CA SER A 26 13.05 7.55 4.19
C SER A 26 12.45 6.24 3.70
N LEU A 27 13.28 5.35 3.16
CA LEU A 27 12.83 4.00 2.83
C LEU A 27 12.30 3.27 4.07
N PRO A 28 12.93 3.32 5.26
CA PRO A 28 12.35 2.73 6.47
C PRO A 28 10.92 3.20 6.80
N ALA A 29 10.59 4.48 6.61
CA ALA A 29 9.23 4.98 6.85
C ALA A 29 8.22 4.33 5.89
N ILE A 30 8.58 4.22 4.61
CA ILE A 30 7.80 3.53 3.58
C ILE A 30 7.61 2.05 3.92
N GLN A 31 8.65 1.40 4.43
CA GLN A 31 8.59 0.00 4.83
C GLN A 31 7.62 -0.22 5.99
N GLN A 32 7.66 0.68 6.97
CA GLN A 32 6.77 0.65 8.12
C GLN A 32 5.31 0.90 7.71
N ALA A 33 5.04 1.94 6.94
CA ALA A 33 3.69 2.25 6.46
C ALA A 33 3.07 1.07 5.67
N ALA A 34 3.86 0.43 4.80
CA ALA A 34 3.39 -0.75 4.06
C ALA A 34 3.04 -1.94 4.98
N VAL A 35 3.81 -2.15 6.05
CA VAL A 35 3.53 -3.21 7.04
C VAL A 35 2.28 -2.89 7.85
N GLU A 36 2.14 -1.65 8.31
CA GLU A 36 0.99 -1.18 9.08
C GLU A 36 -0.29 -1.28 8.26
N TYR A 37 -0.28 -0.85 7.01
CA TYR A 37 -1.41 -0.99 6.09
C TYR A 37 -1.89 -2.45 5.96
N ILE A 38 -0.96 -3.39 5.85
CA ILE A 38 -1.30 -4.82 5.75
C ILE A 38 -1.87 -5.36 7.07
N ARG A 39 -1.32 -4.94 8.22
CA ARG A 39 -1.83 -5.36 9.53
C ARG A 39 -3.24 -4.88 9.80
N LEU A 40 -3.61 -3.71 9.29
CA LEU A 40 -4.97 -3.17 9.39
C LEU A 40 -6.00 -3.90 8.50
N GLY A 41 -5.58 -4.92 7.75
CA GLY A 41 -6.46 -5.80 7.00
C GLY A 41 -7.17 -5.18 5.80
N ASN A 42 -6.84 -3.93 5.50
CA ASN A 42 -7.37 -3.12 4.42
C ASN A 42 -7.29 -3.81 3.04
N TRP A 43 -6.22 -4.58 2.81
CA TRP A 43 -5.95 -5.33 1.58
C TRP A 43 -6.82 -6.58 1.35
N ALA A 44 -7.50 -7.09 2.39
CA ALA A 44 -8.15 -8.39 2.35
C ALA A 44 -9.52 -8.37 1.65
N GLY A 45 -10.11 -7.18 1.49
CA GLY A 45 -11.47 -6.98 0.99
C GLY A 45 -11.60 -6.62 -0.50
N ALA A 46 -10.53 -6.19 -1.16
CA ALA A 46 -10.58 -5.80 -2.57
C ALA A 46 -9.27 -6.02 -3.34
N ARG A 47 -9.40 -5.92 -4.66
CA ARG A 47 -8.28 -5.96 -5.60
C ARG A 47 -7.59 -4.60 -5.60
N ASP A 48 -6.88 -4.35 -4.52
CA ASP A 48 -6.33 -3.05 -4.20
C ASP A 48 -5.01 -2.80 -4.93
N ASP A 49 -4.67 -1.54 -5.13
CA ASP A 49 -3.34 -1.20 -5.61
C ASP A 49 -2.42 -1.11 -4.38
N PHE A 50 -1.51 -2.06 -4.25
CA PHE A 50 -0.48 -2.09 -3.21
C PHE A 50 0.89 -1.82 -3.85
N LEU A 51 1.24 -0.54 -3.94
CA LEU A 51 2.30 -0.06 -4.82
C LEU A 51 3.34 0.78 -4.09
N VAL A 52 4.59 0.71 -4.58
CA VAL A 52 5.63 1.70 -4.24
C VAL A 52 6.07 2.41 -5.50
N ARG A 53 6.10 3.75 -5.42
CA ARG A 53 6.62 4.63 -6.46
C ARG A 53 7.86 5.37 -5.98
N VAL A 54 8.78 5.61 -6.90
CA VAL A 54 9.96 6.43 -6.66
C VAL A 54 9.93 7.61 -7.60
N TYR A 55 9.91 8.81 -7.03
CA TYR A 55 10.03 10.06 -7.76
C TYR A 55 11.45 10.57 -7.66
N GLN A 56 12.03 10.95 -8.80
CA GLN A 56 13.36 11.53 -8.90
C GLN A 56 13.22 12.91 -9.55
N ALA A 57 13.58 13.96 -8.81
CA ALA A 57 13.33 15.35 -9.21
C ALA A 57 11.88 15.58 -9.71
N GLY A 58 10.90 15.04 -8.98
CA GLY A 58 9.47 15.19 -9.24
C GLY A 58 8.92 14.40 -10.44
N GLN A 59 9.70 13.48 -10.99
CA GLN A 59 9.30 12.62 -12.11
C GLN A 59 9.27 11.17 -11.66
N LEU A 60 8.24 10.42 -12.04
CA LEU A 60 8.16 8.99 -11.75
C LEU A 60 9.33 8.27 -12.42
N ALA A 61 10.22 7.71 -11.60
CA ALA A 61 11.37 6.94 -12.04
C ALA A 61 11.10 5.44 -12.03
N MET A 62 10.27 4.98 -11.08
CA MET A 62 9.96 3.57 -10.88
C MET A 62 8.59 3.45 -10.19
N GLU A 63 7.86 2.41 -10.56
CA GLU A 63 6.61 1.97 -9.93
C GLU A 63 6.67 0.45 -9.83
N VAL A 64 6.37 -0.11 -8.65
CA VAL A 64 6.46 -1.54 -8.38
C VAL A 64 5.23 -2.01 -7.61
N ASP A 65 4.63 -3.09 -8.09
CA ASP A 65 3.62 -3.87 -7.39
C ASP A 65 4.29 -4.68 -6.27
N LEU A 66 3.83 -4.46 -5.03
CA LEU A 66 4.40 -5.10 -3.85
C LEU A 66 3.86 -6.53 -3.61
N TYR A 67 2.69 -6.90 -4.16
CA TYR A 67 2.07 -8.22 -3.89
C TYR A 67 3.03 -9.40 -4.12
N PRO A 68 3.78 -9.49 -5.24
CA PRO A 68 4.69 -10.61 -5.49
C PRO A 68 5.83 -10.78 -4.48
N PHE A 69 6.01 -9.81 -3.59
CA PHE A 69 7.06 -9.75 -2.58
C PHE A 69 6.50 -9.82 -1.14
N LEU A 70 5.17 -9.79 -1.00
CA LEU A 70 4.46 -9.83 0.26
C LEU A 70 4.22 -11.26 0.74
N GLN A 71 4.43 -11.46 2.03
CA GLN A 71 4.04 -12.64 2.79
C GLN A 71 3.35 -12.21 4.08
N VAL A 72 2.27 -12.89 4.43
CA VAL A 72 1.50 -12.64 5.64
C VAL A 72 1.32 -13.95 6.39
N LYS A 73 1.72 -13.98 7.65
CA LYS A 73 1.47 -15.10 8.56
C LYS A 73 0.45 -14.64 9.59
N VAL A 74 -0.72 -15.27 9.53
CA VAL A 74 -1.78 -15.15 10.51
C VAL A 74 -1.68 -16.36 11.45
N PRO A 75 -1.97 -16.23 12.76
CA PRO A 75 -2.05 -17.38 13.66
C PRO A 75 -2.93 -18.49 13.08
N GLU A 76 -2.55 -19.73 13.35
CA GLU A 76 -3.28 -20.94 12.94
C GLU A 76 -3.43 -21.19 11.43
N LEU A 77 -2.90 -20.32 10.57
CA LEU A 77 -2.92 -20.52 9.12
C LEU A 77 -1.52 -20.73 8.55
N THR A 78 -1.40 -21.48 7.45
CA THR A 78 -0.17 -21.51 6.66
C THR A 78 0.16 -20.11 6.13
N MET A 79 1.43 -19.90 5.77
CA MET A 79 1.88 -18.63 5.22
C MET A 79 1.07 -18.24 3.97
N ILE A 80 0.54 -17.02 3.95
CA ILE A 80 -0.14 -16.44 2.81
C ILE A 80 0.91 -15.72 1.95
N SER A 81 0.88 -15.98 0.65
CA SER A 81 1.72 -15.30 -0.35
C SER A 81 0.85 -14.83 -1.51
N PHE A 82 1.36 -13.88 -2.30
CA PHE A 82 0.55 -13.26 -3.36
C PHE A 82 1.23 -13.37 -4.73
N GLY A 83 0.42 -13.68 -5.73
CA GLY A 83 0.79 -13.55 -7.13
C GLY A 83 0.67 -12.10 -7.63
N SER A 84 0.99 -11.88 -8.90
CA SER A 84 0.76 -10.59 -9.56
C SER A 84 -0.72 -10.20 -9.52
N GLY A 85 -1.01 -8.93 -9.20
CA GLY A 85 -2.40 -8.45 -9.09
C GLY A 85 -3.13 -8.94 -7.83
N GLY A 86 -2.39 -9.32 -6.79
CA GLY A 86 -2.94 -9.54 -5.45
C GLY A 86 -3.66 -10.86 -5.22
N ARG A 87 -3.53 -11.85 -6.12
CA ARG A 87 -4.17 -13.16 -5.91
C ARG A 87 -3.48 -13.93 -4.77
N PRO A 88 -4.19 -14.29 -3.69
CA PRO A 88 -3.58 -15.01 -2.56
C PRO A 88 -3.35 -16.50 -2.88
N HIS A 89 -2.35 -17.07 -2.22
CA HIS A 89 -1.96 -18.47 -2.21
C HIS A 89 -1.56 -18.88 -0.79
N GLY A 90 -1.87 -20.11 -0.38
CA GLY A 90 -1.69 -20.56 1.01
C GLY A 90 -2.83 -20.09 1.90
N GLY A 91 -2.56 -19.90 3.19
CA GLY A 91 -3.57 -19.53 4.19
C GLY A 91 -4.55 -20.65 4.51
N GLU A 92 -4.18 -21.90 4.22
CA GLU A 92 -4.92 -23.05 4.71
C GLU A 92 -4.76 -23.16 6.24
N PRO A 93 -5.77 -23.66 6.96
CA PRO A 93 -5.63 -23.90 8.38
C PRO A 93 -4.51 -24.91 8.69
N GLU A 94 -3.71 -24.63 9.71
CA GLU A 94 -2.71 -25.57 10.21
C GLU A 94 -3.41 -26.74 10.93
N PRO A 95 -2.81 -27.95 10.95
CA PRO A 95 -3.43 -29.10 11.61
C PRO A 95 -3.75 -28.83 13.09
N GLY A 96 -4.99 -29.07 13.50
CA GLY A 96 -5.48 -28.82 14.86
C GLY A 96 -5.91 -27.37 15.14
N SER A 97 -5.98 -26.52 14.11
CA SER A 97 -6.60 -25.19 14.19
C SER A 97 -8.12 -25.29 14.28
N GLU A 98 -8.76 -24.22 14.77
CA GLU A 98 -10.22 -24.17 14.86
C GLU A 98 -10.91 -24.14 13.48
N TYR A 99 -10.19 -23.69 12.44
CA TYR A 99 -10.69 -23.57 11.08
C TYR A 99 -10.58 -24.86 10.24
N GLU A 100 -9.92 -25.91 10.75
CA GLU A 100 -9.67 -27.15 9.98
C GLU A 100 -10.97 -27.81 9.49
N GLU A 101 -12.02 -27.83 10.33
CA GLU A 101 -13.33 -28.40 9.95
C GLU A 101 -14.11 -27.49 9.00
N GLU A 102 -13.92 -26.16 9.06
CA GLU A 102 -14.63 -25.21 8.21
C GLU A 102 -14.09 -25.22 6.77
N MET A 103 -12.80 -25.48 6.57
CA MET A 103 -12.18 -25.53 5.24
C MET A 103 -12.72 -26.69 4.38
N ASP A 104 -13.12 -27.82 4.99
CA ASP A 104 -13.61 -29.02 4.29
C ASP A 104 -14.86 -28.75 3.43
N ASP A 105 -15.58 -27.66 3.71
CA ASP A 105 -16.76 -27.23 2.96
C ASP A 105 -16.44 -26.43 1.67
N TYR A 106 -15.17 -26.10 1.42
CA TYR A 106 -14.75 -25.22 0.30
C TYR A 106 -13.87 -25.92 -0.72
N GLU A 107 -13.95 -25.50 -1.99
CA GLU A 107 -12.98 -25.99 -2.99
C GLU A 107 -11.57 -25.40 -2.74
N PRO A 108 -10.50 -26.09 -3.16
CA PRO A 108 -9.14 -25.57 -3.04
C PRO A 108 -8.98 -24.17 -3.65
N GLY A 109 -8.66 -23.19 -2.80
CA GLY A 109 -8.49 -21.78 -3.17
C GLY A 109 -9.72 -20.89 -2.91
N GLU A 110 -10.91 -21.45 -2.68
CA GLU A 110 -12.09 -20.68 -2.28
C GLU A 110 -12.06 -20.32 -0.79
N TRP A 111 -11.49 -21.20 0.04
CA TRP A 111 -11.31 -20.98 1.48
C TRP A 111 -10.61 -19.65 1.78
N ILE A 112 -9.45 -19.39 1.16
CA ILE A 112 -8.66 -18.21 1.49
C ILE A 112 -9.37 -16.92 1.09
N GLU A 113 -10.11 -16.93 -0.02
CA GLU A 113 -10.94 -15.79 -0.44
C GLU A 113 -12.10 -15.57 0.55
N PHE A 114 -12.74 -16.64 1.02
CA PHE A 114 -13.77 -16.57 2.06
C PHE A 114 -13.21 -16.03 3.38
N TYR A 115 -12.12 -16.61 3.87
CA TYR A 115 -11.48 -16.24 5.13
C TYR A 115 -11.09 -14.76 5.14
N LEU A 116 -10.39 -14.29 4.10
CA LEU A 116 -9.97 -12.89 3.98
C LEU A 116 -11.15 -11.92 3.97
N HIS A 117 -12.27 -12.30 3.34
CA HIS A 117 -13.43 -11.43 3.23
C HIS A 117 -14.34 -11.43 4.46
N ASN A 118 -14.45 -12.55 5.18
CA ASN A 118 -15.48 -12.74 6.21
C ASN A 118 -14.92 -12.89 7.64
N VAL A 119 -13.69 -13.40 7.79
CA VAL A 119 -13.11 -13.76 9.09
C VAL A 119 -11.96 -12.82 9.46
N PHE A 120 -11.08 -12.55 8.50
CA PHE A 120 -9.84 -11.83 8.75
C PHE A 120 -10.02 -10.43 9.35
N GLN A 121 -11.07 -9.70 8.96
CA GLN A 121 -11.38 -8.38 9.52
C GLN A 121 -11.62 -8.43 11.03
N ALA A 122 -12.30 -9.46 11.55
CA ALA A 122 -12.52 -9.60 12.99
C ALA A 122 -11.20 -9.89 13.74
N ILE A 123 -10.31 -10.69 13.13
CA ILE A 123 -8.99 -11.01 13.71
C ILE A 123 -8.10 -9.77 13.75
N VAL A 124 -8.14 -8.93 12.71
CA VAL A 124 -7.40 -7.67 12.70
C VAL A 124 -7.87 -6.73 13.82
N GLU A 125 -9.16 -6.65 14.08
CA GLU A 125 -9.70 -5.78 15.15
C GLU A 125 -9.25 -6.22 16.56
N GLU A 126 -9.00 -7.51 16.77
CA GLU A 126 -8.66 -8.06 18.09
C GLU A 126 -7.16 -8.37 18.26
N GLU A 127 -6.47 -8.75 17.18
CA GLU A 127 -5.15 -9.41 17.19
C GLU A 127 -4.21 -8.92 16.06
N ALA A 128 -4.35 -7.68 15.57
CA ALA A 128 -3.49 -7.14 14.50
C ALA A 128 -1.97 -7.26 14.76
N ASP A 129 -1.54 -7.19 16.03
CA ASP A 129 -0.13 -7.29 16.43
C ASP A 129 0.45 -8.70 16.23
N ASP A 130 -0.39 -9.73 16.22
CA ASP A 130 0.00 -11.13 16.03
C ASP A 130 0.15 -11.49 14.54
N ILE A 131 -0.24 -10.59 13.64
CA ILE A 131 -0.04 -10.73 12.20
C ILE A 131 1.41 -10.36 11.85
N GLU A 132 2.17 -11.35 11.40
CA GLU A 132 3.51 -11.14 10.89
C GLU A 132 3.45 -10.80 9.40
N VAL A 133 4.03 -9.65 9.03
CA VAL A 133 4.09 -9.18 7.64
C VAL A 133 5.54 -9.13 7.22
N THR A 134 5.86 -9.77 6.09
CA THR A 134 7.18 -9.73 5.49
C THR A 134 7.08 -9.25 4.05
N ILE A 135 7.92 -8.28 3.68
CA ILE A 135 8.07 -7.79 2.31
C ILE A 135 9.54 -7.92 1.91
N ASP A 136 9.83 -8.59 0.80
CA ASP A 136 11.21 -8.72 0.30
C ASP A 136 11.68 -7.43 -0.41
N TRP A 137 12.02 -6.43 0.40
CA TRP A 137 12.50 -5.12 -0.07
C TRP A 137 13.78 -5.20 -0.89
N ALA A 138 14.63 -6.18 -0.63
CA ALA A 138 15.87 -6.36 -1.37
C ALA A 138 15.60 -6.74 -2.84
N ARG A 139 14.58 -7.57 -3.08
CA ARG A 139 14.17 -7.95 -4.43
C ARG A 139 13.45 -6.84 -5.20
N LEU A 140 12.84 -5.87 -4.52
CA LEU A 140 12.26 -4.68 -5.18
C LEU A 140 13.34 -3.82 -5.85
N ALA A 141 14.57 -3.84 -5.33
CA ALA A 141 15.72 -3.10 -5.86
C ALA A 141 15.42 -1.60 -6.09
N LEU A 142 14.70 -0.98 -5.14
CA LEU A 142 14.34 0.43 -5.22
C LEU A 142 15.60 1.30 -5.29
N PRO A 143 15.69 2.26 -6.22
CA PRO A 143 16.85 3.12 -6.34
C PRO A 143 16.96 4.07 -5.14
N GLU A 144 18.19 4.38 -4.75
CA GLU A 144 18.46 5.48 -3.81
C GLU A 144 17.96 6.82 -4.40
N LEU A 145 17.49 7.71 -3.51
CA LEU A 145 17.01 9.03 -3.92
C LEU A 145 18.17 9.96 -4.31
N LYS A 146 18.02 10.65 -5.45
CA LYS A 146 18.97 11.69 -5.86
C LYS A 146 18.65 13.00 -5.15
N GLN A 147 19.69 13.73 -4.77
CA GLN A 147 19.54 15.07 -4.22
C GLN A 147 18.96 16.05 -5.27
N PRO A 148 18.14 17.03 -4.86
CA PRO A 148 17.66 17.24 -3.48
C PRO A 148 16.51 16.29 -3.12
N VAL A 149 16.51 15.74 -1.91
CA VAL A 149 15.39 14.93 -1.38
C VAL A 149 14.30 15.83 -0.79
N LEU A 150 13.07 15.31 -0.66
CA LEU A 150 11.95 16.04 -0.06
C LEU A 150 12.28 16.39 1.39
N PRO A 151 12.28 17.67 1.81
CA PRO A 151 12.54 18.03 3.20
C PRO A 151 11.42 17.59 4.15
N ASP A 152 11.74 17.47 5.43
CA ASP A 152 10.77 17.16 6.50
C ASP A 152 9.62 18.17 6.53
N GLY A 153 8.40 17.69 6.79
CA GLY A 153 7.20 18.52 6.85
C GLY A 153 6.77 19.16 5.52
N LYS A 154 7.43 18.84 4.39
CA LYS A 154 6.99 19.29 3.06
C LYS A 154 6.04 18.28 2.46
N GLY A 155 4.96 18.77 1.85
CA GLY A 155 4.03 17.93 1.13
C GLY A 155 4.24 17.93 -0.39
N VAL A 156 3.65 16.93 -1.03
CA VAL A 156 3.67 16.77 -2.49
C VAL A 156 2.27 16.44 -3.00
N TYR A 157 1.97 16.91 -4.20
CA TYR A 157 0.82 16.49 -4.97
C TYR A 157 1.28 15.69 -6.17
N VAL A 158 0.85 14.43 -6.28
CA VAL A 158 1.17 13.62 -7.46
C VAL A 158 0.04 13.78 -8.47
N ARG A 159 0.34 14.21 -9.70
CA ARG A 159 -0.67 14.44 -10.73
C ARG A 159 -0.83 13.21 -11.63
N GLN A 160 -2.07 12.79 -11.78
CA GLN A 160 -2.51 11.88 -12.84
C GLN A 160 -2.87 12.69 -14.10
N ILE A 161 -2.24 12.34 -15.22
CA ILE A 161 -2.52 12.99 -16.50
C ILE A 161 -3.76 12.35 -17.15
N GLN A 162 -4.64 13.18 -17.72
CA GLN A 162 -5.87 12.76 -18.42
C GLN A 162 -5.61 11.64 -19.45
N GLY A 163 -6.46 10.61 -19.45
CA GLY A 163 -6.51 9.57 -20.49
C GLY A 163 -6.01 8.18 -20.08
N ASN A 164 -5.33 8.05 -18.94
CA ASN A 164 -4.99 6.75 -18.36
C ASN A 164 -5.18 6.80 -16.83
N LYS A 165 -6.21 6.10 -16.34
CA LYS A 165 -6.66 6.12 -14.92
C LYS A 165 -5.64 5.57 -13.92
N SER A 166 -4.47 5.13 -14.38
CA SER A 166 -3.40 4.58 -13.53
C SER A 166 -2.03 5.25 -13.74
N ALA A 167 -1.93 6.31 -14.56
CA ALA A 167 -0.63 6.90 -14.92
C ALA A 167 -0.25 8.13 -14.05
N TRP A 168 0.46 7.88 -12.94
CA TRP A 168 0.97 8.88 -12.00
C TRP A 168 2.37 9.36 -12.38
N ARG A 169 2.49 10.36 -13.26
CA ARG A 169 3.79 10.68 -13.90
C ARG A 169 4.61 11.75 -13.20
N GLU A 170 3.97 12.82 -12.79
CA GLU A 170 4.64 14.03 -12.32
C GLU A 170 4.15 14.36 -10.91
N ALA A 171 5.05 14.83 -10.07
CA ALA A 171 4.70 15.36 -8.78
C ALA A 171 5.03 16.84 -8.68
N ILE A 172 4.22 17.57 -7.94
CA ILE A 172 4.38 18.99 -7.66
C ILE A 172 4.70 19.10 -6.17
N THR A 173 5.89 19.60 -5.87
CA THR A 173 6.33 19.83 -4.49
C THR A 173 5.86 21.20 -4.04
N VAL A 174 5.23 21.28 -2.87
CA VAL A 174 4.78 22.55 -2.29
C VAL A 174 5.60 22.89 -1.05
N ASP A 175 5.74 24.20 -0.80
CA ASP A 175 6.52 24.70 0.33
C ASP A 175 5.68 24.89 1.60
N ASP A 176 4.37 24.72 1.51
CA ASP A 176 3.42 24.84 2.61
C ASP A 176 2.90 23.45 3.01
N ASP A 177 2.20 23.39 4.14
CA ASP A 177 1.45 22.19 4.54
C ASP A 177 0.44 21.82 3.44
N VAL A 178 0.36 20.53 3.14
CA VAL A 178 -0.68 19.98 2.26
C VAL A 178 -1.92 19.76 3.10
N ASP A 179 -3.03 20.39 2.72
CA ASP A 179 -4.34 20.16 3.32
C ASP A 179 -5.09 19.14 2.43
N PRO A 180 -5.62 18.04 2.99
CA PRO A 180 -6.48 17.12 2.23
C PRO A 180 -7.70 17.80 1.61
N ASP A 181 -8.14 18.94 2.14
CA ASP A 181 -9.26 19.75 1.64
C ASP A 181 -8.83 20.84 0.62
N ASP A 182 -7.57 20.90 0.20
CA ASP A 182 -7.10 21.86 -0.81
C ASP A 182 -7.85 21.69 -2.15
N ASP A 183 -8.34 22.80 -2.73
CA ASP A 183 -8.85 22.81 -4.11
C ASP A 183 -7.68 22.82 -5.11
N LEU A 184 -7.24 21.61 -5.48
CA LEU A 184 -6.08 21.40 -6.34
C LEU A 184 -6.35 21.81 -7.80
N GLU A 185 -7.61 21.79 -8.25
CA GLU A 185 -7.96 22.30 -9.57
C GLU A 185 -7.84 23.83 -9.62
N GLU A 186 -8.19 24.53 -8.53
CA GLU A 186 -7.94 25.97 -8.40
C GLU A 186 -6.44 26.28 -8.31
N ARG A 187 -5.68 25.49 -7.54
CA ARG A 187 -4.26 25.77 -7.24
C ARG A 187 -3.31 25.42 -8.38
N PHE A 188 -3.58 24.32 -9.10
CA PHE A 188 -2.67 23.78 -10.14
C PHE A 188 -3.33 23.56 -11.51
N GLY A 189 -4.64 23.83 -11.62
CA GLY A 189 -5.42 23.59 -12.83
C GLY A 189 -5.97 22.16 -12.93
N TYR A 190 -6.78 21.91 -13.96
CA TYR A 190 -7.50 20.66 -14.15
C TYR A 190 -6.58 19.42 -14.11
N GLY A 191 -6.90 18.46 -13.24
CA GLY A 191 -6.13 17.24 -13.06
C GLY A 191 -6.66 16.41 -11.89
N ARG A 192 -6.38 15.11 -11.89
CA ARG A 192 -6.53 14.30 -10.69
C ARG A 192 -5.21 14.34 -9.94
N TYR A 193 -5.28 14.61 -8.65
CA TYR A 193 -4.11 14.70 -7.78
C TYR A 193 -4.25 13.71 -6.64
N LEU A 194 -3.16 13.04 -6.31
CA LEU A 194 -2.99 12.25 -5.10
C LEU A 194 -2.61 13.21 -3.97
N THR A 195 -3.36 13.17 -2.87
CA THR A 195 -3.13 13.99 -1.67
C THR A 195 -2.45 13.19 -0.56
N CYS A 196 -1.54 13.87 0.11
CA CYS A 196 -0.95 13.59 1.42
C CYS A 196 0.17 12.54 1.53
N GLY A 197 1.31 13.05 1.99
CA GLY A 197 2.23 12.37 2.87
C GLY A 197 3.13 13.46 3.45
N TYR A 198 3.20 13.53 4.77
CA TYR A 198 4.20 14.34 5.44
C TYR A 198 5.41 13.44 5.61
N ASN A 199 6.61 13.96 5.34
CA ASN A 199 7.75 13.27 5.88
C ASN A 199 7.68 13.37 7.41
N SER A 200 7.25 12.27 8.04
CA SER A 200 6.90 12.19 9.45
C SER A 200 8.05 12.69 10.32
N ILE A 201 7.70 13.43 11.36
CA ILE A 201 8.64 13.82 12.42
C ILE A 201 8.96 12.54 13.18
N ASP A 202 10.25 12.16 13.21
CA ASP A 202 10.76 11.15 14.14
C ASP A 202 10.18 11.43 15.55
N LEU A 203 9.37 10.50 16.08
CA LEU A 203 8.97 10.48 17.49
C LEU A 203 10.11 9.94 18.37
#